data_AF-A0A7U9R9U8-F1
#
_entry.id   AF-A0A7U9R9U8-F1
#
_cell.length_a   1.000
_cell.length_b   1.000
_cell.length_c   1.000
_cell.angle_alpha   90.00
_cell.angle_beta   90.00
_cell.angle_gamma   90.00
#
_symmetry.space_group_name_H-M   'P 1'
#
loop_
_entity.id
_entity.type
_entity.pdbx_description
1 polymer ?
#
loop_
_entity_poly.entity_id
_entity_poly.type
_entity_poly.pdbx_seq_one_letter_code
_entity_poly.pdbx_strand_id
1 'polypeptide(L)'
;MVQSKEVMERNIHAYDEDVKWQLAEPGSLMSAKNYRDKKALPLVEKLKEVVKNLTIKCVQLTEQGKKLTAKVDGQQVQISRLTDKVMEQSDTIDRLQEKATDLGRLERHLGREQVQLIVERSKALEQAERAKKRPKRAFEMSR
;
A
#
# COMPACT_ATOMS: atom_id res chain seq x y z
N MET A 1 0.30 18.02 -11.31
CA MET A 1 -0.48 19.02 -10.53
C MET A 1 -0.83 20.27 -11.35
N VAL A 2 0.10 20.84 -12.14
CA VAL A 2 -0.12 22.05 -12.97
C VAL A 2 -1.35 21.95 -13.89
N GLN A 3 -1.52 20.85 -14.61
CA GLN A 3 -2.67 20.65 -15.51
C GLN A 3 -4.04 20.64 -14.80
N SER A 4 -4.11 20.14 -13.56
CA SER A 4 -5.37 20.13 -12.79
C SER A 4 -5.79 21.53 -12.35
N LYS A 5 -4.81 22.43 -12.14
CA LYS A 5 -5.06 23.82 -11.75
C LYS A 5 -5.59 24.63 -12.94
N GLU A 6 -4.94 24.51 -14.10
CA GLU A 6 -5.36 25.21 -15.33
C GLU A 6 -6.76 24.79 -15.79
N VAL A 7 -7.11 23.51 -15.66
CA VAL A 7 -8.47 23.02 -15.96
C VAL A 7 -9.49 23.63 -15.01
N MET A 8 -9.15 23.75 -13.73
CA MET A 8 -10.04 24.36 -12.74
C MET A 8 -10.27 25.85 -13.02
N GLU A 9 -9.20 26.60 -13.30
CA GLU A 9 -9.29 28.03 -13.62
C GLU A 9 -10.12 28.29 -14.88
N ARG A 10 -9.92 27.50 -15.94
CA ARG A 10 -10.76 27.57 -17.15
C ARG A 10 -12.23 27.29 -16.88
N ASN A 11 -12.53 26.35 -16.00
CA ASN A 11 -13.92 26.07 -15.61
C ASN A 11 -14.54 27.23 -14.83
N ILE A 12 -13.79 27.89 -13.96
CA ILE A 12 -14.28 29.07 -13.20
C ILE A 12 -14.67 30.20 -14.15
N HIS A 13 -13.79 30.56 -15.08
CA HIS A 13 -14.09 31.59 -16.09
C HIS A 13 -15.33 31.25 -16.92
N ALA A 14 -15.51 29.97 -17.29
CA ALA A 14 -16.69 29.53 -18.01
C ALA A 14 -17.98 29.69 -17.19
N TYR A 15 -17.93 29.55 -15.85
CA TYR A 15 -19.09 29.79 -14.99
C TYR A 15 -19.41 31.28 -14.83
N ASP A 16 -18.39 32.14 -14.82
CA ASP A 16 -18.54 33.58 -14.64
C ASP A 16 -19.02 34.30 -15.91
N GLU A 17 -18.63 33.82 -17.10
CA GLU A 17 -18.85 34.56 -18.36
C GLU A 17 -19.95 33.98 -19.26
N ASP A 18 -20.25 32.68 -19.19
CA ASP A 18 -21.20 32.04 -20.11
C ASP A 18 -22.65 32.33 -19.69
N VAL A 19 -23.43 32.90 -20.62
CA VAL A 19 -24.83 33.31 -20.44
C VAL A 19 -25.71 32.19 -19.88
N LYS A 20 -25.40 30.91 -20.16
CA LYS A 20 -26.16 29.77 -19.64
C LYS A 20 -26.06 29.60 -18.11
N TRP A 21 -25.06 30.20 -17.48
CA TRP A 21 -24.85 30.18 -16.02
C TRP A 21 -25.31 31.47 -15.35
N GLN A 22 -25.67 32.49 -16.12
CA GLN A 22 -26.15 33.76 -15.60
C GLN A 22 -27.64 33.73 -15.28
N LEU A 23 -28.03 34.49 -14.26
CA LEU A 23 -29.43 34.63 -13.90
C LEU A 23 -30.14 35.50 -14.96
N ALA A 24 -31.21 34.98 -15.55
CA ALA A 24 -31.96 35.72 -16.56
C ALA A 24 -32.55 37.02 -15.99
N GLU A 25 -32.44 38.11 -16.73
CA GLU A 25 -33.01 39.40 -16.35
C GLU A 25 -34.55 39.36 -16.32
N PRO A 26 -35.18 40.14 -15.42
CA PRO A 26 -36.64 40.27 -15.40
C PRO A 26 -37.14 40.95 -16.68
N GLY A 27 -38.17 40.36 -17.31
CA GLY A 27 -38.83 40.99 -18.45
C GLY A 27 -39.56 42.28 -18.05
N SER A 28 -39.72 43.22 -18.99
CA SER A 28 -40.22 44.59 -18.77
C SER A 28 -41.60 44.71 -18.10
N LEU A 29 -42.40 43.64 -18.06
CA LEU A 29 -43.72 43.60 -17.42
C LEU A 29 -43.79 42.61 -16.23
N MET A 30 -42.65 42.05 -15.80
CA MET A 30 -42.61 41.07 -14.73
C MET A 30 -42.59 41.75 -13.36
N SER A 31 -43.57 41.45 -12.50
CA SER A 31 -43.54 41.94 -11.11
C SER A 31 -42.40 41.29 -10.33
N ALA A 32 -41.86 42.02 -9.34
CA ALA A 32 -40.80 41.50 -8.47
C ALA A 32 -41.20 40.18 -7.78
N LYS A 33 -42.48 40.05 -7.38
CA LYS A 33 -43.03 38.80 -6.83
C LYS A 33 -42.98 37.65 -7.86
N ASN A 34 -43.44 37.90 -9.08
CA ASN A 34 -43.44 36.88 -10.13
C ASN A 34 -42.02 36.46 -10.54
N TYR A 35 -41.06 37.39 -10.52
CA TYR A 35 -39.63 37.07 -10.73
C TYR A 35 -39.06 36.22 -9.58
N ARG A 36 -39.30 36.62 -8.33
CA ARG A 36 -38.88 35.86 -7.14
C ARG A 36 -39.40 34.42 -7.21
N ASP A 37 -40.69 34.26 -7.44
CA ASP A 37 -41.36 32.95 -7.34
C ASP A 37 -41.01 32.05 -8.53
N LYS A 38 -40.88 32.60 -9.76
CA LYS A 38 -40.67 31.80 -10.98
C LYS A 38 -39.22 31.68 -11.44
N LYS A 39 -38.31 32.55 -10.98
CA LYS A 39 -36.91 32.58 -11.46
C LYS A 39 -35.92 32.41 -10.32
N ALA A 40 -35.98 33.26 -9.30
CA ALA A 40 -34.99 33.25 -8.23
C ALA A 40 -35.12 32.03 -7.29
N LEU A 41 -36.33 31.74 -6.80
CA LEU A 41 -36.55 30.65 -5.85
C LEU A 41 -36.20 29.27 -6.44
N PRO A 42 -36.63 28.92 -7.67
CA PRO A 42 -36.25 27.64 -8.28
C PRO A 42 -34.73 27.50 -8.50
N LEU A 43 -34.05 28.61 -8.83
CA LEU A 43 -32.59 28.59 -8.98
C LEU A 43 -31.90 28.35 -7.63
N VAL A 44 -32.35 29.00 -6.56
CA VAL A 44 -31.82 28.80 -5.20
C VAL A 44 -32.05 27.35 -4.74
N GLU A 45 -33.20 26.76 -5.02
CA GLU A 45 -33.48 25.35 -4.71
C GLU A 45 -32.55 24.40 -5.46
N LYS A 46 -32.36 24.61 -6.77
CA LYS A 46 -31.42 23.83 -7.58
C LYS A 46 -29.98 23.99 -7.11
N LEU A 47 -29.56 25.21 -6.75
CA LEU A 47 -28.24 25.48 -6.20
C LEU A 47 -28.04 24.74 -4.87
N LYS A 48 -29.05 24.77 -3.99
CA LYS A 48 -29.02 24.04 -2.72
C LYS A 48 -28.84 22.54 -2.94
N GLU A 49 -29.51 21.95 -3.92
CA GLU A 49 -29.34 20.54 -4.26
C GLU A 49 -27.94 20.22 -4.80
N VAL A 50 -27.44 21.05 -5.72
CA VAL A 50 -26.08 20.89 -6.27
C VAL A 50 -25.02 21.00 -5.19
N VAL A 51 -25.11 22.00 -4.30
CA VAL A 51 -24.18 22.18 -3.17
C VAL A 51 -24.24 20.99 -2.22
N LYS A 52 -25.44 20.47 -1.89
CA LYS A 52 -25.57 19.26 -1.05
C LYS A 52 -24.87 18.06 -1.69
N ASN A 53 -25.13 17.81 -2.97
CA ASN A 53 -24.55 16.68 -3.70
C ASN A 53 -23.03 16.80 -3.83
N LEU A 54 -22.51 18.01 -4.07
CA LEU A 54 -21.08 18.29 -4.08
C LEU A 54 -20.45 18.05 -2.71
N THR A 55 -21.04 18.56 -1.63
CA THR A 55 -20.55 18.34 -0.26
C THR A 55 -20.47 16.85 0.07
N ILE A 56 -21.50 16.07 -0.26
CA ILE A 56 -21.50 14.62 -0.06
C ILE A 56 -20.34 13.97 -0.83
N LYS A 57 -20.16 14.31 -2.11
CA LYS A 57 -19.05 13.80 -2.93
C LYS A 57 -17.68 14.18 -2.38
N CYS A 58 -17.49 15.42 -1.91
CA CYS A 58 -16.25 15.87 -1.29
C CYS A 58 -15.90 15.06 -0.04
N VAL A 59 -16.89 14.80 0.83
CA VAL A 59 -16.70 13.97 2.03
C VAL A 59 -16.34 12.53 1.63
N GLN A 60 -17.05 11.95 0.66
CA GLN A 60 -16.75 10.59 0.15
C GLN A 60 -15.34 10.48 -0.44
N LEU A 61 -14.93 11.47 -1.26
CA LEU A 61 -13.58 11.51 -1.83
C LEU A 61 -12.51 11.68 -0.76
N THR A 62 -12.77 12.52 0.26
CA THR A 62 -11.85 12.70 1.39
C THR A 62 -11.66 11.38 2.15
N GLU A 63 -12.74 10.65 2.41
CA GLU A 63 -12.68 9.36 3.09
C GLU A 63 -11.95 8.30 2.26
N GLN A 64 -12.20 8.25 0.95
CA GLN A 64 -11.46 7.38 0.04
C GLN A 64 -9.96 7.73 0.01
N GLY A 65 -9.62 9.03 0.01
CA GLY A 65 -8.24 9.50 0.07
C GLY A 65 -7.53 9.04 1.35
N LYS A 66 -8.18 9.15 2.51
CA LYS A 66 -7.65 8.63 3.79
C LYS A 66 -7.41 7.13 3.74
N LYS A 67 -8.38 6.36 3.22
CA LYS A 67 -8.26 4.90 3.08
C LYS A 67 -7.11 4.49 2.15
N LEU A 68 -6.93 5.20 1.04
CA LEU A 68 -5.81 4.96 0.13
C LEU A 68 -4.47 5.31 0.78
N THR A 69 -4.40 6.43 1.50
CA THR A 69 -3.18 6.84 2.24
C THR A 69 -2.77 5.77 3.25
N ALA A 70 -3.70 5.29 4.09
CA ALA A 70 -3.43 4.22 5.05
C ALA A 70 -2.96 2.90 4.39
N LYS A 71 -3.49 2.58 3.20
CA LYS A 71 -3.02 1.41 2.43
C LYS A 71 -1.60 1.60 1.93
N VAL A 72 -1.27 2.78 1.39
CA VAL A 72 0.08 3.10 0.91
C VAL A 72 1.08 3.03 2.07
N ASP A 73 0.75 3.60 3.22
CA ASP A 73 1.60 3.54 4.42
C ASP A 73 1.81 2.09 4.89
N GLY A 74 0.74 1.29 4.91
CA GLY A 74 0.83 -0.13 5.23
C GLY A 74 1.69 -0.93 4.25
N GLN A 75 1.57 -0.64 2.95
CA GLN A 75 2.40 -1.26 1.91
C GLN A 75 3.87 -0.83 2.03
N GLN A 76 4.14 0.43 2.37
CA GLN A 76 5.50 0.93 2.57
C GLN A 76 6.22 0.16 3.68
N VAL A 77 5.54 -0.09 4.81
CA VAL A 77 6.11 -0.89 5.92
C VAL A 77 6.38 -2.34 5.49
N GLN A 78 5.48 -2.94 4.71
CA GLN A 78 5.69 -4.30 4.19
C GLN A 78 6.88 -4.37 3.24
N ILE A 79 7.03 -3.38 2.36
CA ILE A 79 8.17 -3.27 1.46
C ILE A 79 9.47 -3.18 2.26
N SER A 80 9.57 -2.28 3.24
CA SER A 80 10.77 -2.17 4.09
C SER A 80 11.13 -3.50 4.74
N ARG A 81 10.17 -4.20 5.34
CA ARG A 81 10.41 -5.52 5.96
C ARG A 81 10.87 -6.58 4.97
N LEU A 82 10.34 -6.57 3.75
CA LEU A 82 10.76 -7.50 2.71
C LEU A 82 12.16 -7.16 2.20
N THR A 83 12.47 -5.88 2.04
CA THR A 83 13.81 -5.41 1.70
C THR A 83 14.85 -5.85 2.73
N ASP A 84 14.57 -5.67 4.03
CA ASP A 84 15.46 -6.11 5.11
C ASP A 84 15.72 -7.62 5.06
N LYS A 85 14.67 -8.42 4.83
CA LYS A 85 14.79 -9.88 4.69
C LYS A 85 15.60 -10.29 3.47
N VAL A 86 15.43 -9.59 2.34
CA VAL A 86 16.22 -9.86 1.13
C VAL A 86 17.70 -9.58 1.41
N MET A 87 18.03 -8.50 2.12
CA MET A 87 19.41 -8.20 2.50
C MET A 87 20.00 -9.29 3.43
N GLU A 88 19.28 -9.72 4.46
CA GLU A 88 19.73 -10.79 5.35
C GLU A 88 19.93 -12.13 4.60
N GLN A 89 19.04 -12.42 3.65
CA GLN A 89 19.18 -13.59 2.78
C GLN A 89 20.40 -13.49 1.87
N SER A 90 20.67 -12.31 1.30
CA SER A 90 21.90 -12.05 0.53
C SER A 90 23.16 -12.28 1.37
N ASP A 91 23.23 -11.74 2.59
CA ASP A 91 24.36 -11.97 3.50
C ASP A 91 24.54 -13.47 3.81
N THR A 92 23.43 -14.21 3.95
CA THR A 92 23.46 -15.66 4.18
C THR A 92 23.96 -16.41 2.95
N ILE A 93 23.55 -15.99 1.75
CA ILE A 93 24.02 -16.57 0.48
C ILE A 93 25.53 -16.36 0.35
N ASP A 94 26.04 -15.15 0.61
CA ASP A 94 27.48 -14.85 0.50
C ASP A 94 28.31 -15.75 1.42
N ARG A 95 27.87 -15.91 2.68
CA ARG A 95 28.52 -16.83 3.65
C ARG A 95 28.45 -18.29 3.20
N LEU A 96 27.36 -18.72 2.57
CA LEU A 96 27.23 -20.08 2.05
C LEU A 96 28.13 -20.30 0.82
N GLN A 97 28.24 -19.31 -0.05
CA GLN A 97 29.14 -19.36 -1.21
C GLN A 97 30.61 -19.41 -0.78
N GLU A 98 31.00 -18.68 0.26
CA GLU A 98 32.34 -18.77 0.86
C GLU A 98 32.61 -20.20 1.37
N LYS A 99 31.70 -20.75 2.18
CA LYS A 99 31.83 -22.13 2.70
C LYS A 99 31.86 -23.18 1.58
N ALA A 100 31.07 -23.00 0.52
CA ALA A 100 31.10 -23.89 -0.65
C ALA A 100 32.45 -23.81 -1.38
N THR A 101 33.02 -22.61 -1.48
CA THR A 101 34.35 -22.39 -2.08
C THR A 101 35.44 -23.07 -1.25
N ASP A 102 35.39 -22.92 0.07
CA ASP A 102 36.35 -23.57 0.99
C ASP A 102 36.23 -25.09 0.99
N LEU A 103 35.00 -25.63 0.92
CA LEU A 103 34.80 -27.06 0.73
C LEU A 103 35.43 -27.55 -0.59
N GLY A 104 35.24 -26.82 -1.69
CA GLY A 104 35.88 -27.13 -2.96
C GLY A 104 37.42 -27.06 -2.90
N ARG A 105 37.99 -26.18 -2.06
CA ARG A 105 39.44 -26.18 -1.79
C ARG A 105 39.87 -27.45 -1.06
N LEU A 106 39.13 -27.89 -0.04
CA LEU A 106 39.41 -29.14 0.66
C LEU A 106 39.31 -30.36 -0.27
N GLU A 107 38.29 -30.43 -1.12
CA GLU A 107 38.13 -31.51 -2.09
C GLU A 107 39.31 -31.61 -3.06
N ARG A 108 39.89 -30.48 -3.50
CA ARG A 108 41.09 -30.46 -4.35
C ARG A 108 42.33 -30.99 -3.64
N HIS A 109 42.45 -30.76 -2.33
CA HIS A 109 43.63 -31.17 -1.56
C HIS A 109 43.55 -32.60 -1.02
N LEU A 110 42.36 -33.03 -0.58
CA LEU A 110 42.14 -34.31 0.12
C LEU A 110 41.48 -35.37 -0.77
N GLY A 111 40.93 -34.98 -1.92
CA GLY A 111 40.08 -35.83 -2.75
C GLY A 111 38.63 -35.80 -2.29
N ARG A 112 37.71 -35.79 -3.28
CA ARG A 112 36.27 -35.66 -3.05
C ARG A 112 35.68 -36.77 -2.16
N GLU A 113 36.09 -38.01 -2.39
CA GLU A 113 35.61 -39.18 -1.63
C GLU A 113 35.98 -39.09 -0.15
N GLN A 114 37.22 -38.70 0.15
CA GLN A 114 37.70 -38.56 1.52
C GLN A 114 36.94 -37.46 2.28
N VAL A 115 36.73 -36.31 1.63
CA VAL A 115 35.95 -35.20 2.22
C VAL A 115 34.51 -35.63 2.50
N GLN A 116 33.86 -36.32 1.56
CA GLN A 116 32.49 -36.81 1.73
C GLN A 116 32.38 -37.78 2.92
N LEU A 117 33.34 -38.69 3.06
CA LEU A 117 33.40 -39.68 4.15
C LEU A 117 33.53 -39.00 5.52
N ILE A 118 34.36 -37.94 5.62
CA ILE A 118 34.50 -37.14 6.84
C ILE A 118 33.19 -36.44 7.19
N VAL A 119 32.54 -35.80 6.20
CA VAL A 119 31.27 -35.09 6.38
C VAL A 119 30.17 -36.04 6.84
N GLU A 120 30.05 -37.22 6.25
CA GLU A 120 29.03 -38.22 6.61
C GLU A 120 29.22 -38.74 8.03
N ARG A 121 30.46 -39.08 8.42
CA ARG A 121 30.77 -39.47 9.81
C ARG A 121 30.42 -38.35 10.80
N SER A 122 30.77 -37.11 10.48
CA SER A 122 30.45 -35.95 11.32
C SER A 122 28.93 -35.76 11.47
N LYS A 123 28.15 -35.82 10.38
CA LYS A 123 26.68 -35.74 10.43
C LYS A 123 26.06 -36.83 11.30
N ALA A 124 26.55 -38.07 11.19
CA ALA A 124 26.07 -39.19 12.00
C ALA A 124 26.34 -38.97 13.50
N LEU A 125 27.53 -38.45 13.85
CA LEU A 125 27.88 -38.10 15.22
C LEU A 125 27.00 -36.97 15.77
N GLU A 126 26.77 -35.90 15.01
CA GLU A 126 25.87 -34.81 15.41
C GLU A 126 24.44 -35.29 15.65
N GLN A 127 23.94 -36.18 14.79
CA GLN A 127 22.61 -36.75 14.93
C GLN A 127 22.49 -37.62 16.19
N ALA A 128 23.51 -38.44 16.49
CA ALA A 128 23.57 -39.23 17.70
C ALA A 128 23.60 -38.36 18.97
N GLU A 129 24.37 -37.27 18.96
CA GLU A 129 24.42 -36.29 20.05
C GLU A 129 23.07 -35.59 20.26
N ARG A 130 22.41 -35.16 19.18
CA ARG A 130 21.05 -34.56 19.26
C ARG A 130 20.01 -35.53 19.82
N ALA A 131 20.10 -36.81 19.47
CA ALA A 131 19.19 -37.83 19.99
C ALA A 131 19.40 -38.07 21.49
N LYS A 132 20.66 -38.05 21.97
CA LYS A 132 20.98 -38.14 23.41
C LYS A 132 20.51 -36.92 24.21
N LYS A 133 20.54 -35.73 23.61
CA LYS A 133 20.14 -34.46 24.27
C LYS A 133 18.64 -34.17 24.22
N ARG A 134 17.83 -34.95 23.48
CA ARG A 134 16.36 -34.81 23.55
C ARG A 134 15.90 -35.20 24.97
N PRO A 135 15.21 -34.31 25.70
CA PRO A 135 14.68 -34.68 27.01
C PRO A 135 13.70 -35.84 26.82
N LYS A 136 13.90 -36.92 27.57
CA LYS A 136 12.87 -37.96 27.72
C LYS A 136 11.66 -37.25 28.31
N ARG A 137 10.58 -37.07 27.53
CA ARG A 137 9.28 -36.71 28.09
C ARG A 137 8.93 -37.84 29.06
N ALA A 138 9.24 -37.65 30.33
CA ALA A 138 8.73 -38.49 31.39
C ALA A 138 7.22 -38.33 31.36
N PHE A 139 6.53 -39.33 30.82
CA PHE A 139 5.14 -39.58 31.19
C PHE A 139 5.16 -40.09 32.63
N GLU A 140 5.47 -39.21 33.58
CA GLU A 140 5.05 -39.37 34.97
C GLU A 140 3.70 -38.67 35.10
N MET A 141 2.67 -39.30 34.55
CA MET A 141 1.31 -39.10 35.06
C MET A 141 1.17 -40.05 36.24
N SER A 142 1.61 -39.58 37.40
CA SER A 142 1.30 -40.21 38.68
C SER A 142 -0.20 -40.08 38.94
N ARG A 143 -0.85 -41.25 39.06
CA ARG A 143 -2.14 -41.60 39.69
C ARG A 143 -3.19 -40.52 39.89
#